data_AF-A0A2H0S198-F1
#
_entry.id   AF-A0A2H0S198-F1
#
_cell.length_a   1.000
_cell.length_b   1.000
_cell.length_c   1.000
_cell.angle_alpha   90.00
_cell.angle_beta   90.00
_cell.angle_gamma   90.00
#
_symmetry.space_group_name_H-M   'P 1'
#
loop_
_entity.id
_entity.type
_entity.pdbx_description
1 polymer ?
#
loop_
_entity_poly.entity_id
_entity_poly.type
_entity_poly.pdbx_seq_one_letter_code
_entity_poly.pdbx_strand_id
1 'polypeptide(L)'
;MEEYCRSGSLFVVGGSWFNPDDDFGKFFREHYGVLIDGAIAPSNARSRALFICFGYQTQANVIGQKHRDRLPNLEAGPGALEFCPIPVLQEVTRHPVFQDCPSTVTLMTTHGRLVKGLHDIPQGMESIIRPIARSRLSGLSTMSEFYQGRGYGIQPHPEVNIVRPDTDTKSVSDREAIMHEVEKYRKFLVDIYGIKPECLDRMWREAEQHVQGNAGLHILANAILDLLKGMPRQGKTKKHRKASS
;
A
#
# COMPACT_ATOMS: atom_id res chain seq x y z
N MET A 1 -21.29 -3.45 -1.02
CA MET A 1 -20.14 -3.32 -0.09
C MET A 1 -20.40 -4.12 1.19
N GLU A 2 -21.43 -3.80 1.96
CA GLU A 2 -21.72 -4.47 3.24
C GLU A 2 -21.83 -6.01 3.15
N GLU A 3 -22.43 -6.53 2.08
CA GLU A 3 -22.51 -7.98 1.86
C GLU A 3 -21.13 -8.64 1.78
N TYR A 4 -20.20 -8.03 1.02
CA TYR A 4 -18.81 -8.49 0.90
C TYR A 4 -18.07 -8.42 2.24
N CYS A 5 -18.32 -7.38 3.03
CA CYS A 5 -17.76 -7.24 4.38
C CYS A 5 -18.21 -8.38 5.30
N ARG A 6 -19.47 -8.83 5.17
CA ARG A 6 -20.04 -9.92 6.00
C ARG A 6 -19.64 -11.32 5.52
N SER A 7 -19.53 -11.53 4.21
CA SER A 7 -19.26 -12.85 3.62
C SER A 7 -17.80 -13.30 3.73
N GLY A 8 -16.88 -12.35 3.97
CA GLY A 8 -15.43 -12.60 4.01
C GLY A 8 -14.82 -12.41 2.64
N SER A 9 -14.27 -11.22 2.39
CA SER A 9 -13.66 -10.84 1.11
C SER A 9 -12.23 -10.35 1.29
N LEU A 10 -11.42 -10.45 0.23
CA LEU A 10 -10.17 -9.72 0.12
C LEU A 10 -10.46 -8.38 -0.58
N PHE A 11 -10.27 -7.28 0.12
CA PHE A 11 -10.34 -5.94 -0.46
C PHE A 11 -8.97 -5.52 -0.97
N VAL A 12 -8.90 -5.01 -2.19
CA VAL A 12 -7.69 -4.37 -2.73
C VAL A 12 -8.07 -2.93 -3.08
N VAL A 13 -7.55 -1.99 -2.30
CA VAL A 13 -7.79 -0.57 -2.47
C VAL A 13 -6.52 0.06 -3.04
N GLY A 14 -6.58 0.42 -4.32
CA GLY A 14 -5.44 0.97 -5.04
C GLY A 14 -5.16 2.45 -4.75
N GLY A 15 -4.23 3.01 -5.53
CA GLY A 15 -3.96 4.44 -5.59
C GLY A 15 -5.10 5.24 -6.24
N SER A 16 -5.03 6.55 -6.08
CA SER A 16 -5.95 7.51 -6.70
C SER A 16 -5.20 8.79 -7.02
N TRP A 17 -5.64 9.51 -8.07
CA TRP A 17 -5.22 10.88 -8.35
C TRP A 17 -5.73 11.88 -7.30
N PHE A 18 -6.79 11.50 -6.60
CA PHE A 18 -7.40 12.30 -5.54
C PHE A 18 -6.63 12.21 -4.23
N ASN A 19 -6.64 13.30 -3.49
CA ASN A 19 -6.05 13.39 -2.16
C ASN A 19 -7.06 12.91 -1.10
N PRO A 20 -6.61 12.24 -0.02
CA PRO A 20 -7.50 11.85 1.08
C PRO A 20 -8.29 12.99 1.76
N ASP A 21 -7.88 14.24 1.55
CA ASP A 21 -8.51 15.43 2.14
C ASP A 21 -9.40 16.20 1.16
N ASP A 22 -9.38 15.85 -0.13
CA ASP A 22 -10.35 16.41 -1.07
C ASP A 22 -11.73 15.76 -0.89
N ASP A 23 -12.73 16.28 -1.59
CA ASP A 23 -14.12 15.83 -1.42
C ASP A 23 -14.29 14.35 -1.79
N PHE A 24 -13.54 13.87 -2.80
CA PHE A 24 -13.53 12.46 -3.14
C PHE A 24 -12.86 11.61 -2.04
N GLY A 25 -11.73 12.05 -1.52
CA GLY A 25 -11.00 11.39 -0.45
C GLY A 25 -11.80 11.29 0.84
N LYS A 26 -12.47 12.38 1.23
CA LYS A 26 -13.42 12.42 2.35
C LYS A 26 -14.58 11.46 2.13
N PHE A 27 -15.24 11.56 0.99
CA PHE A 27 -16.34 10.67 0.61
C PHE A 27 -15.91 9.21 0.69
N PHE A 28 -14.79 8.85 0.06
CA PHE A 28 -14.29 7.48 0.04
C PHE A 28 -13.97 6.97 1.44
N ARG A 29 -13.29 7.78 2.27
CA ARG A 29 -12.98 7.42 3.65
C ARG A 29 -14.24 7.13 4.45
N GLU A 30 -15.23 8.02 4.37
CA GLU A 30 -16.46 7.97 5.16
C GLU A 30 -17.39 6.84 4.72
N HIS A 31 -17.44 6.51 3.42
CA HIS A 31 -18.39 5.55 2.87
C HIS A 31 -17.80 4.16 2.61
N TYR A 32 -16.50 4.05 2.30
CA TYR A 32 -15.85 2.78 2.01
C TYR A 32 -14.74 2.44 3.00
N GLY A 33 -13.90 3.41 3.36
CA GLY A 33 -12.78 3.19 4.29
C GLY A 33 -13.25 2.65 5.65
N VAL A 34 -14.24 3.29 6.27
CA VAL A 34 -14.81 2.85 7.54
C VAL A 34 -15.45 1.44 7.45
N LEU A 35 -16.13 1.13 6.34
CA LEU A 35 -16.75 -0.19 6.15
C LEU A 35 -15.71 -1.30 6.00
N ILE A 36 -14.62 -1.04 5.27
CA ILE A 36 -13.53 -1.99 5.09
C ILE A 36 -12.79 -2.18 6.43
N ASP A 37 -12.47 -1.10 7.15
CA ASP A 37 -11.88 -1.17 8.49
C ASP A 37 -12.73 -2.03 9.44
N GLY A 38 -14.04 -1.76 9.49
CA GLY A 38 -14.99 -2.53 10.29
C GLY A 38 -15.03 -4.02 9.95
N ALA A 39 -14.72 -4.38 8.69
CA ALA A 39 -14.69 -5.76 8.24
C ALA A 39 -13.39 -6.52 8.60
N ILE A 40 -12.27 -5.80 8.82
CA ILE A 40 -10.95 -6.40 9.09
C ILE A 40 -10.47 -6.22 10.54
N ALA A 41 -10.94 -5.18 11.24
CA ALA A 41 -10.50 -4.84 12.59
C ALA A 41 -10.84 -5.91 13.65
N PRO A 42 -12.07 -6.51 13.67
CA PRO A 42 -12.42 -7.52 14.66
C PRO A 42 -11.45 -8.70 14.69
N SER A 43 -11.16 -9.25 15.87
CA SER A 43 -10.24 -10.39 16.01
C SER A 43 -10.72 -11.65 15.28
N ASN A 44 -12.03 -11.80 15.11
CA ASN A 44 -12.69 -12.87 14.36
C ASN A 44 -13.03 -12.49 12.90
N ALA A 45 -12.45 -11.40 12.39
CA ALA A 45 -12.72 -10.91 11.03
C ALA A 45 -12.43 -11.98 9.97
N ARG A 46 -13.40 -12.16 9.07
CA ARG A 46 -13.29 -13.08 7.92
C ARG A 46 -12.69 -12.41 6.69
N SER A 47 -12.74 -11.08 6.64
CA SER A 47 -12.24 -10.28 5.53
C SER A 47 -10.79 -9.85 5.76
N ARG A 48 -10.11 -9.53 4.67
CA ARG A 48 -8.72 -9.06 4.64
C ARG A 48 -8.63 -7.88 3.69
N ALA A 49 -7.60 -7.03 3.85
CA ALA A 49 -7.46 -5.88 2.98
C ALA A 49 -6.01 -5.53 2.66
N LEU A 50 -5.75 -5.23 1.40
CA LEU A 50 -4.53 -4.62 0.92
C LEU A 50 -4.84 -3.19 0.47
N PHE A 51 -4.04 -2.24 0.96
CA PHE A 51 -4.20 -0.83 0.71
C PHE A 51 -2.92 -0.27 0.09
N ILE A 52 -3.00 0.31 -1.11
CA ILE A 52 -1.86 0.81 -1.88
C ILE A 52 -2.00 2.32 -2.05
N CYS A 53 -0.92 3.06 -1.82
CA CYS A 53 -0.83 4.53 -1.98
C CYS A 53 -1.99 5.26 -1.29
N PHE A 54 -2.94 5.83 -2.05
CA PHE A 54 -4.15 6.48 -1.53
C PHE A 54 -4.95 5.58 -0.58
N GLY A 55 -5.07 4.28 -0.90
CA GLY A 55 -5.73 3.32 -0.02
C GLY A 55 -5.05 3.25 1.35
N TYR A 56 -3.72 3.22 1.38
CA TYR A 56 -2.95 3.16 2.63
C TYR A 56 -3.16 4.43 3.45
N GLN A 57 -3.07 5.58 2.81
CA GLN A 57 -3.31 6.88 3.43
C GLN A 57 -4.72 6.98 4.02
N THR A 58 -5.73 6.50 3.28
CA THR A 58 -7.11 6.45 3.74
C THR A 58 -7.25 5.56 4.98
N GLN A 59 -6.69 4.35 4.95
CA GLN A 59 -6.78 3.42 6.07
C GLN A 59 -6.06 3.97 7.31
N ALA A 60 -4.90 4.60 7.15
CA ALA A 60 -4.20 5.25 8.24
C ALA A 60 -5.05 6.37 8.87
N ASN A 61 -5.72 7.19 8.06
CA ASN A 61 -6.65 8.21 8.54
C ASN A 61 -7.82 7.60 9.33
N VAL A 62 -8.42 6.51 8.86
CA VAL A 62 -9.51 5.82 9.56
C VAL A 62 -9.04 5.30 10.93
N ILE A 63 -7.90 4.59 10.97
CA ILE A 63 -7.33 4.07 12.22
C ILE A 63 -7.00 5.23 13.18
N GLY A 64 -6.33 6.27 12.68
CA GLY A 64 -5.98 7.43 13.49
C GLY A 64 -7.21 8.11 14.06
N GLN A 65 -8.29 8.29 13.28
CA GLN A 65 -9.54 8.90 13.76
C GLN A 65 -10.18 8.04 14.85
N LYS A 66 -10.26 6.73 14.64
CA LYS A 66 -10.85 5.77 15.57
C LYS A 66 -10.07 5.64 16.89
N HIS A 67 -8.76 5.84 16.85
CA HIS A 67 -7.86 5.68 17.99
C HIS A 67 -7.14 6.98 18.36
N ARG A 68 -7.79 8.14 18.16
CA ARG A 68 -7.17 9.47 18.26
C ARG A 68 -6.48 9.72 19.61
N ASP A 69 -7.06 9.22 20.70
CA ASP A 69 -6.49 9.37 22.05
C ASP A 69 -5.18 8.60 22.25
N ARG A 70 -4.94 7.55 21.45
CA ARG A 70 -3.77 6.66 21.56
C ARG A 70 -2.81 6.80 20.38
N LEU A 71 -3.27 7.29 19.24
CA LEU A 71 -2.49 7.53 18.03
C LEU A 71 -2.78 8.95 17.52
N PRO A 72 -2.46 10.00 18.31
CA PRO A 72 -2.87 11.37 18.00
C PRO A 72 -2.32 11.88 16.67
N ASN A 73 -1.14 11.38 16.29
CA ASN A 73 -0.39 11.82 15.12
C ASN A 73 -0.53 10.90 13.90
N LEU A 74 -1.35 9.83 13.99
CA LEU A 74 -1.57 8.94 12.86
C LEU A 74 -2.55 9.56 11.88
N GLU A 75 -2.02 9.99 10.73
CA GLU A 75 -2.78 10.55 9.63
C GLU A 75 -1.94 10.59 8.35
N ALA A 76 -2.62 10.73 7.21
CA ALA A 76 -2.00 11.10 5.96
C ALA A 76 -1.77 12.62 5.96
N GLY A 77 -0.54 13.04 5.70
CA GLY A 77 -0.17 14.46 5.67
C GLY A 77 0.72 14.79 4.47
N PRO A 78 0.96 16.09 4.20
CA PRO A 78 1.98 16.52 3.26
C PRO A 78 3.33 15.87 3.62
N GLY A 79 4.01 15.29 2.64
CA GLY A 79 5.28 14.61 2.81
C GLY A 79 6.34 15.14 1.84
N ALA A 80 7.56 14.60 1.92
CA ALA A 80 8.52 14.76 0.83
C ALA A 80 7.89 14.19 -0.45
N LEU A 81 7.95 14.94 -1.54
CA LEU A 81 7.47 14.49 -2.84
C LEU A 81 8.34 13.31 -3.30
N GLU A 82 7.86 12.08 -3.12
CA GLU A 82 8.53 10.88 -3.63
C GLU A 82 7.79 10.50 -4.93
N PHE A 83 8.26 11.08 -6.04
CA PHE A 83 7.85 10.75 -7.42
C PHE A 83 8.97 10.00 -8.13
N CYS A 84 9.59 9.06 -7.43
CA CYS A 84 10.79 8.37 -7.90
C CYS A 84 10.90 6.96 -7.32
N PRO A 85 11.75 6.10 -7.90
CA PRO A 85 12.12 4.86 -7.23
C PRO A 85 12.88 5.16 -5.95
N ILE A 86 12.47 4.52 -4.84
CA ILE A 86 13.11 4.67 -3.54
C ILE A 86 13.63 3.33 -3.02
N PRO A 87 14.77 3.33 -2.30
CA PRO A 87 15.21 2.18 -1.51
C PRO A 87 14.30 2.00 -0.29
N VAL A 88 13.69 0.83 -0.16
CA VAL A 88 12.85 0.39 0.95
C VAL A 88 13.57 -0.66 1.76
N LEU A 89 13.76 -0.40 3.05
CA LEU A 89 14.36 -1.31 4.03
C LEU A 89 13.27 -2.01 4.83
N GLN A 90 13.33 -3.34 4.88
CA GLN A 90 12.51 -4.16 5.76
C GLN A 90 12.89 -3.94 7.23
N GLU A 91 11.92 -3.58 8.07
CA GLU A 91 12.13 -3.40 9.52
C GLU A 91 11.87 -4.68 10.31
N VAL A 92 10.98 -5.54 9.80
CA VAL A 92 10.61 -6.80 10.45
C VAL A 92 11.22 -7.96 9.70
N THR A 93 12.32 -8.51 10.21
CA THR A 93 13.03 -9.65 9.62
C THR A 93 12.09 -10.81 9.31
N ARG A 94 12.15 -11.33 8.07
CA ARG A 94 11.34 -12.47 7.57
C ARG A 94 9.82 -12.26 7.60
N HIS A 95 9.35 -11.02 7.57
CA HIS A 95 7.93 -10.73 7.39
C HIS A 95 7.39 -11.36 6.09
N PRO A 96 6.20 -11.99 6.07
CA PRO A 96 5.69 -12.75 4.91
C PRO A 96 5.66 -11.97 3.60
N VAL A 97 5.33 -10.67 3.67
CA VAL A 97 5.33 -9.75 2.51
C VAL A 97 6.68 -9.68 1.78
N PHE A 98 7.79 -9.84 2.51
CA PHE A 98 9.16 -9.80 1.97
C PHE A 98 9.78 -11.20 1.82
N GLN A 99 8.97 -12.26 1.84
CA GLN A 99 9.49 -13.61 1.64
C GLN A 99 10.27 -13.67 0.32
N ASP A 100 11.49 -14.22 0.36
CA ASP A 100 12.42 -14.34 -0.77
C ASP A 100 12.88 -12.99 -1.38
N CYS A 101 12.68 -11.88 -0.67
CA CYS A 101 13.29 -10.60 -1.00
C CYS A 101 14.59 -10.36 -0.21
N PRO A 102 15.54 -9.58 -0.76
CA PRO A 102 16.62 -9.01 0.03
C PRO A 102 16.06 -8.02 1.08
N SER A 103 16.86 -7.71 2.11
CA SER A 103 16.46 -6.80 3.19
C SER A 103 16.20 -5.36 2.71
N THR A 104 16.82 -4.97 1.60
CA THR A 104 16.55 -3.70 0.92
C THR A 104 16.12 -3.99 -0.52
N VAL A 105 15.01 -3.40 -0.93
CA VAL A 105 14.45 -3.47 -2.29
C VAL A 105 14.23 -2.04 -2.81
N THR A 106 14.08 -1.86 -4.12
CA THR A 106 13.70 -0.56 -4.68
C THR A 106 12.27 -0.63 -5.20
N LEU A 107 11.43 0.35 -4.86
CA LEU A 107 10.03 0.43 -5.27
C LEU A 107 9.69 1.82 -5.79
N MET A 108 8.76 1.91 -6.75
CA MET A 108 8.32 3.19 -7.30
C MET A 108 7.35 3.91 -6.38
N THR A 109 7.49 5.23 -6.28
CA THR A 109 6.56 6.11 -5.55
C THR A 109 6.07 7.21 -6.47
N THR A 110 4.79 7.60 -6.35
CA THR A 110 4.17 8.66 -7.16
C THR A 110 3.22 9.52 -6.33
N HIS A 111 3.58 9.79 -5.08
CA HIS A 111 2.69 10.41 -4.10
C HIS A 111 3.24 11.71 -3.53
N GLY A 112 2.36 12.70 -3.36
CA GLY A 112 2.66 13.95 -2.65
C GLY A 112 2.36 13.92 -1.15
N ARG A 113 1.85 12.80 -0.64
CA ARG A 113 1.45 12.63 0.76
C ARG A 113 1.99 11.32 1.32
N LEU A 114 2.22 11.31 2.63
CA LEU A 114 2.77 10.19 3.37
C LEU A 114 1.96 9.94 4.64
N VAL A 115 2.05 8.73 5.17
CA VAL A 115 1.49 8.39 6.48
C VAL A 115 2.46 8.83 7.58
N LYS A 116 1.97 9.64 8.52
CA LYS A 116 2.70 10.19 9.66
C LYS A 116 2.36 9.44 10.95
N GLY A 117 3.11 9.73 12.03
CA GLY A 117 2.81 9.23 13.37
C GLY A 117 3.16 7.76 13.61
N LEU A 118 4.02 7.18 12.78
CA LEU A 118 4.43 5.77 12.86
C LEU A 118 5.79 5.52 13.53
N HIS A 119 6.51 6.58 13.90
CA HIS A 119 7.84 6.48 14.52
C HIS A 119 7.79 6.07 16.01
N ASP A 120 6.71 6.43 16.72
CA ASP A 120 6.55 6.19 18.16
C ASP A 120 5.17 5.59 18.46
N ILE A 121 4.90 4.39 17.95
CA ILE A 121 3.63 3.70 18.23
C ILE A 121 3.61 3.26 19.69
N PRO A 122 2.63 3.68 20.51
CA PRO A 122 2.59 3.29 21.91
C PRO A 122 2.46 1.79 22.09
N GLN A 123 3.05 1.28 23.18
CA GLN A 123 2.94 -0.13 23.54
C GLN A 123 1.47 -0.59 23.55
N GLY A 124 1.19 -1.71 22.90
CA GLY A 124 -0.17 -2.24 22.76
C GLY A 124 -1.01 -1.62 21.64
N MET A 125 -0.51 -0.63 20.89
CA MET A 125 -1.09 -0.20 19.59
C MET A 125 -0.47 -0.92 18.40
N GLU A 126 0.66 -1.61 18.58
CA GLU A 126 1.32 -2.43 17.54
C GLU A 126 0.41 -3.56 17.00
N SER A 127 -0.54 -4.03 17.80
CA SER A 127 -1.54 -5.01 17.37
C SER A 127 -2.57 -4.42 16.40
N ILE A 128 -2.68 -3.09 16.31
CA ILE A 128 -3.58 -2.37 15.41
C ILE A 128 -2.83 -1.92 14.16
N ILE A 129 -1.65 -1.35 14.33
CA ILE A 129 -0.81 -0.88 13.23
C ILE A 129 0.66 -1.01 13.61
N ARG A 130 1.46 -1.54 12.70
CA ARG A 130 2.89 -1.76 12.91
C ARG A 130 3.67 -1.54 11.60
N PRO A 131 4.64 -0.61 11.55
CA PRO A 131 5.55 -0.46 10.43
C PRO A 131 6.31 -1.75 10.19
N ILE A 132 6.39 -2.15 8.92
CA ILE A 132 7.15 -3.33 8.50
C ILE A 132 8.28 -2.98 7.54
N ALA A 133 8.26 -1.76 6.99
CA ALA A 133 9.29 -1.25 6.12
C ALA A 133 9.32 0.28 6.13
N ARG A 134 10.50 0.84 5.82
CA ARG A 134 10.73 2.29 5.71
C ARG A 134 11.55 2.66 4.48
N SER A 135 11.39 3.90 4.04
CA SER A 135 12.27 4.52 3.05
C SER A 135 13.66 4.72 3.65
N ARG A 136 14.72 4.31 2.95
CA ARG A 136 16.10 4.64 3.37
C ARG A 136 16.47 6.09 3.07
N LEU A 137 15.65 6.81 2.28
CA LEU A 137 15.86 8.23 1.99
C LEU A 137 15.26 9.11 3.08
N SER A 138 13.97 8.91 3.37
CA SER A 138 13.24 9.76 4.31
C SER A 138 13.17 9.19 5.73
N GLY A 139 13.50 7.91 5.93
CA GLY A 139 13.34 7.20 7.21
C GLY A 139 11.88 6.92 7.57
N LEU A 140 10.92 7.37 6.75
CA LEU A 140 9.49 7.25 7.00
C LEU A 140 9.00 5.84 6.64
N SER A 141 7.98 5.37 7.37
CA SER A 141 7.34 4.09 7.08
C SER A 141 6.71 4.10 5.68
N THR A 142 7.10 3.14 4.87
CA THR A 142 6.58 2.92 3.52
C THR A 142 5.60 1.76 3.48
N MET A 143 5.60 0.89 4.49
CA MET A 143 4.64 -0.19 4.61
C MET A 143 4.28 -0.45 6.07
N SER A 144 3.03 -0.80 6.31
CA SER A 144 2.51 -1.20 7.63
C SER A 144 1.67 -2.46 7.55
N GLU A 145 1.73 -3.25 8.61
CA GLU A 145 0.76 -4.29 8.92
C GLU A 145 -0.37 -3.69 9.77
N PHE A 146 -1.60 -4.10 9.48
CA PHE A 146 -2.78 -3.76 10.25
C PHE A 146 -3.36 -4.97 10.94
N TYR A 147 -3.80 -4.77 12.18
CA TYR A 147 -4.59 -5.74 12.92
C TYR A 147 -3.96 -7.14 12.94
N GLN A 148 -2.63 -7.22 13.18
CA GLN A 148 -1.86 -8.46 13.22
C GLN A 148 -2.00 -9.30 11.93
N GLY A 149 -1.74 -8.69 10.77
CA GLY A 149 -1.73 -9.36 9.47
C GLY A 149 -3.11 -9.49 8.82
N ARG A 150 -4.14 -8.84 9.35
CA ARG A 150 -5.47 -8.81 8.69
C ARG A 150 -5.56 -7.76 7.59
N GLY A 151 -4.64 -6.82 7.56
CA GLY A 151 -4.43 -5.97 6.40
C GLY A 151 -3.00 -5.49 6.25
N TYR A 152 -2.68 -5.01 5.04
CA TYR A 152 -1.39 -4.43 4.71
C TYR A 152 -1.59 -3.07 4.04
N GLY A 153 -0.78 -2.10 4.43
CA GLY A 153 -0.65 -0.79 3.79
C GLY A 153 0.69 -0.70 3.09
N ILE A 154 0.69 -0.31 1.81
CA ILE A 154 1.88 -0.13 0.99
C ILE A 154 1.84 1.27 0.38
N GLN A 155 2.76 2.14 0.76
CA GLN A 155 2.85 3.52 0.26
C GLN A 155 3.39 3.60 -1.18
N PRO A 156 4.46 2.85 -1.54
CA PRO A 156 4.92 2.73 -2.93
C PRO A 156 3.90 1.97 -3.79
N HIS A 157 4.14 1.97 -5.10
CA HIS A 157 3.40 1.23 -6.11
C HIS A 157 4.16 -0.06 -6.49
N PRO A 158 3.96 -1.18 -5.78
CA PRO A 158 4.64 -2.44 -6.07
C PRO A 158 4.25 -3.03 -7.43
N GLU A 159 3.15 -2.61 -8.01
CA GLU A 159 2.69 -3.00 -9.35
C GLU A 159 3.50 -2.38 -10.49
N VAL A 160 4.26 -1.31 -10.22
CA VAL A 160 5.02 -0.57 -11.22
C VAL A 160 6.41 -1.18 -11.42
N ASN A 161 6.75 -1.51 -12.66
CA ASN A 161 8.05 -2.04 -13.04
C ASN A 161 9.05 -0.90 -13.24
N ILE A 162 10.15 -0.94 -12.50
CA ILE A 162 11.28 -0.02 -12.63
C ILE A 162 12.11 -0.39 -13.85
N VAL A 163 12.40 -1.67 -14.02
CA VAL A 163 13.12 -2.23 -15.18
C VAL A 163 12.12 -2.83 -16.15
N ARG A 164 12.26 -2.56 -17.45
CA ARG A 164 11.47 -3.26 -18.47
C ARG A 164 11.72 -4.78 -18.39
N PRO A 165 10.68 -5.63 -18.41
CA PRO A 165 10.88 -7.05 -18.64
C PRO A 165 11.49 -7.26 -20.04
N ASP A 166 12.47 -8.16 -20.18
CA ASP A 166 13.10 -8.54 -21.47
C ASP A 166 12.14 -9.16 -22.50
N THR A 167 10.83 -9.20 -22.22
CA THR A 167 9.83 -9.77 -23.12
C THR A 167 9.32 -8.71 -24.09
N ASP A 168 9.81 -8.85 -25.33
CA ASP A 168 9.54 -8.15 -26.58
C ASP A 168 8.06 -7.79 -26.84
N THR A 169 7.54 -6.82 -26.10
CA THR A 169 6.17 -6.31 -26.28
C THR A 169 6.23 -4.82 -26.58
N LYS A 170 5.51 -4.41 -27.63
CA LYS A 170 5.35 -3.01 -28.08
C LYS A 170 4.58 -2.13 -27.07
N SER A 171 4.49 -2.52 -25.81
CA SER A 171 3.83 -1.75 -24.76
C SER A 171 4.74 -0.62 -24.29
N VAL A 172 4.14 0.55 -24.06
CA VAL A 172 4.77 1.68 -23.36
C VAL A 172 5.24 1.18 -21.99
N SER A 173 6.47 1.48 -21.59
CA SER A 173 6.90 1.09 -20.22
C SER A 173 6.14 1.88 -19.18
N ASP A 174 6.03 1.32 -17.96
CA ASP A 174 5.48 2.05 -16.83
C ASP A 174 6.17 3.41 -16.63
N ARG A 175 7.50 3.47 -16.80
CA ARG A 175 8.27 4.72 -16.83
C ARG A 175 7.73 5.71 -17.86
N GLU A 176 7.59 5.31 -19.13
CA GLU A 176 7.12 6.21 -20.18
C GLU A 176 5.68 6.67 -19.95
N ALA A 177 4.80 5.77 -19.50
CA ALA A 177 3.41 6.10 -19.19
C ALA A 177 3.33 7.10 -18.03
N ILE A 178 4.08 6.87 -16.95
CA ILE A 178 4.13 7.78 -15.79
C ILE A 178 4.77 9.11 -16.19
N MET A 179 5.89 9.11 -16.91
CA MET A 179 6.55 10.35 -17.32
C MET A 179 5.69 11.18 -18.28
N HIS A 180 4.89 10.53 -19.14
CA HIS A 180 3.91 11.23 -19.97
C HIS A 180 2.85 11.96 -19.13
N GLU A 181 2.37 11.34 -18.05
CA GLU A 181 1.44 12.00 -17.13
C GLU A 181 2.12 13.11 -16.32
N VAL A 182 3.32 12.86 -15.77
CA VAL A 182 4.12 13.85 -15.03
C VAL A 182 4.35 15.11 -15.86
N GLU A 183 4.59 14.97 -17.16
CA GLU A 183 4.79 16.08 -18.08
C GLU A 183 3.59 17.04 -18.13
N LYS A 184 2.36 16.52 -18.06
CA LYS A 184 1.14 17.34 -18.03
C LYS A 184 1.07 18.26 -16.81
N TYR A 185 1.77 17.89 -15.73
CA TYR A 185 1.83 18.65 -14.48
C TYR A 185 3.13 19.46 -14.32
N ARG A 186 3.97 19.58 -15.36
CA ARG A 186 5.25 20.29 -15.32
C ARG A 186 5.16 21.64 -14.60
N LYS A 187 4.19 22.48 -14.99
CA LYS A 187 4.04 23.83 -14.42
C LYS A 187 3.86 23.76 -12.91
N PHE A 188 2.94 22.92 -12.43
CA PHE A 188 2.69 22.73 -11.00
C PHE A 188 3.92 22.20 -10.25
N LEU A 189 4.61 21.21 -10.82
CA LEU A 189 5.81 20.61 -10.21
C LEU A 189 6.94 21.63 -10.05
N VAL A 190 7.15 22.46 -11.07
CA VAL A 190 8.17 23.52 -11.04
C VAL A 190 7.78 24.64 -10.09
N ASP A 191 6.53 25.13 -10.18
CA ASP A 191 6.08 26.28 -9.40
C ASP A 191 6.03 25.99 -7.89
N ILE A 192 5.67 24.77 -7.48
CA ILE A 192 5.50 24.42 -6.06
C ILE A 192 6.73 23.75 -5.48
N TYR A 193 7.36 22.83 -6.22
CA TYR A 193 8.44 22.00 -5.68
C TYR A 193 9.81 22.34 -6.27
N GLY A 194 9.87 23.19 -7.31
CA GLY A 194 11.13 23.49 -8.01
C GLY A 194 11.71 22.30 -8.77
N ILE A 195 10.92 21.24 -9.00
CA ILE A 195 11.36 20.00 -9.62
C ILE A 195 10.83 19.92 -11.05
N LYS A 196 11.74 19.67 -12.00
CA LYS A 196 11.37 19.46 -13.40
C LYS A 196 11.14 17.97 -13.68
N PRO A 197 10.23 17.58 -14.59
CA PRO A 197 10.03 16.19 -15.01
C PRO A 197 11.33 15.46 -15.39
N GLU A 198 12.28 16.15 -16.01
CA GLU A 198 13.57 15.56 -16.42
C GLU A 198 14.43 15.12 -15.23
N CYS A 199 14.25 15.73 -14.06
CA CYS A 199 14.92 15.31 -12.84
C CYS A 199 14.37 13.97 -12.36
N LEU A 200 13.04 13.82 -12.38
CA LEU A 200 12.37 12.57 -12.02
C LEU A 200 12.73 11.44 -13.00
N ASP A 201 12.78 11.76 -14.30
CA ASP A 201 13.19 10.80 -15.33
C ASP A 201 14.61 10.29 -15.11
N ARG A 202 15.52 11.18 -14.74
CA ARG A 202 16.92 10.84 -14.47
C ARG A 202 17.05 9.93 -13.26
N MET A 203 16.34 10.25 -12.17
CA MET A 203 16.32 9.39 -10.97
C MET A 203 15.79 7.99 -11.29
N TRP A 204 14.78 7.89 -12.16
CA TRP A 204 14.29 6.59 -12.61
C TRP A 204 15.37 5.81 -13.37
N ARG A 205 15.99 6.44 -14.37
CA ARG A 205 17.04 5.79 -15.19
C ARG A 205 18.23 5.35 -14.36
N GLU A 206 18.63 6.15 -13.37
CA GLU A 206 19.67 5.78 -12.41
C GLU A 206 19.24 4.55 -11.60
N ALA A 207 18.03 4.54 -11.05
CA ALA A 207 17.52 3.38 -10.32
C ALA A 207 17.46 2.12 -11.20
N GLU A 208 16.98 2.24 -12.44
CA GLU A 208 16.91 1.15 -13.43
C GLU A 208 18.28 0.50 -13.69
N GLN A 209 19.37 1.29 -13.72
CA GLN A 209 20.73 0.79 -13.90
C GLN A 209 21.30 0.05 -12.68
N HIS A 210 20.73 0.27 -11.49
CA HIS A 210 21.26 -0.26 -10.23
C HIS A 210 20.42 -1.38 -9.61
N VAL A 211 19.19 -1.58 -10.07
CA VAL A 211 18.34 -2.66 -9.59
C VAL A 211 18.55 -3.92 -10.44
N GLN A 212 18.67 -5.08 -9.77
CA GLN A 212 18.85 -6.37 -10.44
C GLN A 212 17.55 -6.92 -11.05
N GLY A 213 16.40 -6.41 -10.61
CA GLY A 213 15.08 -6.81 -11.07
C GLY A 213 13.95 -6.18 -10.25
N ASN A 214 12.72 -6.34 -10.74
CA ASN A 214 11.53 -5.76 -10.09
C ASN A 214 11.07 -6.63 -8.90
N ALA A 215 11.32 -6.16 -7.68
CA ALA A 215 10.83 -6.81 -6.46
C ALA A 215 9.33 -6.54 -6.19
N GLY A 216 8.77 -5.48 -6.79
CA GLY A 216 7.43 -5.00 -6.50
C GLY A 216 6.33 -6.06 -6.68
N LEU A 217 6.28 -6.71 -7.85
CA LEU A 217 5.25 -7.74 -8.12
C LEU A 217 5.35 -8.92 -7.16
N HIS A 218 6.56 -9.29 -6.74
CA HIS A 218 6.78 -10.36 -5.75
C HIS A 218 6.23 -9.97 -4.38
N ILE A 219 6.49 -8.73 -3.93
CA ILE A 219 5.94 -8.17 -2.69
C ILE A 219 4.41 -8.11 -2.73
N LEU A 220 3.84 -7.65 -3.85
CA LEU A 220 2.40 -7.60 -4.06
C LEU A 220 1.78 -9.00 -3.99
N ALA A 221 2.38 -9.97 -4.68
CA ALA A 221 1.93 -11.36 -4.67
C ALA A 221 2.02 -11.97 -3.27
N ASN A 222 3.13 -11.78 -2.55
CA ASN A 222 3.30 -12.26 -1.19
C ASN A 222 2.25 -11.68 -0.23
N ALA A 223 1.98 -10.37 -0.30
CA ALA A 223 0.96 -9.72 0.49
C ALA A 223 -0.43 -10.33 0.24
N ILE A 224 -0.80 -10.50 -1.04
CA ILE A 224 -2.08 -11.12 -1.41
C ILE A 224 -2.16 -12.57 -0.93
N LEU A 225 -1.13 -13.37 -1.16
CA LEU A 225 -1.09 -14.78 -0.76
C LEU A 225 -1.18 -14.94 0.75
N ASP A 226 -0.49 -14.10 1.52
CA ASP A 226 -0.54 -14.13 2.97
C ASP A 226 -1.93 -13.74 3.51
N LEU A 227 -2.53 -12.66 2.98
CA LEU A 227 -3.90 -12.29 3.31
C LEU A 227 -4.89 -13.44 3.01
N LEU A 228 -4.79 -14.06 1.82
CA LEU A 228 -5.63 -15.19 1.44
C LEU A 228 -5.46 -16.41 2.36
N LYS A 229 -4.23 -16.72 2.80
CA LYS A 229 -3.98 -17.79 3.79
C LYS A 229 -4.68 -17.51 5.11
N GLY A 230 -4.77 -16.24 5.51
CA GLY A 230 -5.45 -15.81 6.72
C GLY A 230 -6.98 -15.88 6.64
N MET A 231 -7.59 -16.02 5.46
CA MET A 231 -9.04 -16.07 5.31
C MET A 231 -9.63 -17.45 5.65
N PRO A 232 -10.84 -17.53 6.23
CA PRO A 232 -11.51 -18.80 6.47
C PRO A 232 -11.78 -19.53 5.14
N ARG A 233 -11.29 -20.77 4.99
CA ARG A 233 -11.68 -21.61 3.84
C ARG A 233 -13.18 -21.91 3.93
N GLN A 234 -13.94 -21.58 2.90
CA GLN A 234 -15.34 -22.01 2.82
C GLN A 234 -15.37 -23.55 2.88
N GLY A 235 -15.94 -24.09 3.96
CA GLY A 235 -16.10 -25.52 4.12
C GLY A 235 -16.91 -26.07 2.94
N LYS A 236 -16.40 -27.14 2.31
CA LYS A 236 -17.17 -27.95 1.36
C LYS A 236 -18.56 -28.13 1.93
N THR A 237 -19.58 -27.61 1.26
CA THR A 237 -20.98 -27.89 1.55
C THR A 237 -21.12 -29.39 1.74
N LYS A 238 -21.43 -29.83 2.98
CA LYS A 238 -21.80 -31.21 3.25
C LYS A 238 -23.02 -31.51 2.36
N LYS A 239 -22.81 -32.16 1.22
CA LYS A 239 -23.89 -32.79 0.47
C LYS A 239 -24.64 -33.67 1.47
N HIS A 240 -25.92 -33.36 1.66
CA HIS A 240 -26.85 -34.19 2.43
C HIS A 240 -26.64 -35.66 2.05
N ARG A 241 -26.18 -36.46 3.03
CA ARG A 241 -26.44 -37.91 3.00
C ARG A 241 -27.95 -38.03 3.09
N LYS A 242 -28.62 -38.33 1.97
CA LYS A 242 -29.92 -38.98 2.00
C LYS A 242 -29.69 -40.32 2.71
N ALA A 243 -30.23 -40.44 3.91
CA ALA A 243 -30.52 -41.74 4.50
C ALA A 243 -31.62 -42.36 3.63
N SER A 244 -31.27 -43.39 2.86
CA SER A 244 -32.25 -44.32 2.30
C SER A 244 -32.50 -45.38 3.37
N SER A 245 -33.66 -45.23 4.02
CA SER A 245 -34.45 -46.32 4.59
C SER A 245 -34.82 -47.35 3.54
#